data_AF-A0AA41WSI5-F1
#
_entry.id   AF-A0AA41WSI5-F1
#
_cell.length_a   1.000
_cell.length_b   1.000
_cell.length_c   1.000
_cell.angle_alpha   90.00
_cell.angle_beta   90.00
_cell.angle_gamma   90.00
#
_symmetry.space_group_name_H-M   'P 1'
#
loop_
_entity.id
_entity.type
_entity.pdbx_description
1 polymer ?
#
loop_
_entity_poly.entity_id
_entity_poly.type
_entity_poly.pdbx_seq_one_letter_code
_entity_poly.pdbx_strand_id
1 'polypeptide(L)' 'MSRLPVKSDAERDTALANLSCPHLDAKGCSVYLERPLICRLFGTTPRLACPHGRRPDEMIDPKIEQEIQRFFLEVRHVLV' A
#
# COMPACT_ATOMS: atom_id res chain seq x y z
N MET A 1 -2.71 -10.21 -9.37
CA MET A 1 -2.79 -8.84 -9.91
C MET A 1 -3.94 -8.16 -9.20
N SER A 2 -3.72 -7.02 -8.56
CA SER A 2 -4.80 -6.24 -7.95
C SER A 2 -5.55 -5.47 -9.03
N ARG A 3 -6.89 -5.49 -8.97
CA ARG A 3 -7.74 -4.76 -9.92
C ARG A 3 -8.24 -3.48 -9.24
N LEU A 4 -7.46 -2.42 -9.34
CA LEU A 4 -7.78 -1.15 -8.69
C LEU A 4 -8.54 -0.25 -9.67
N PRO A 5 -9.64 0.39 -9.27
CA PRO A 5 -10.35 1.33 -10.13
C PRO A 5 -9.40 2.43 -10.63
N VAL A 6 -9.42 2.72 -11.93
CA VAL A 6 -8.59 3.80 -12.50
C VAL A 6 -8.98 5.13 -11.86
N LYS A 7 -7.97 5.89 -11.43
CA LYS A 7 -8.11 7.24 -10.87
C LYS A 7 -7.64 8.27 -11.89
N SER A 8 -8.38 9.38 -11.98
CA SER A 8 -8.00 10.50 -12.83
C SER A 8 -6.68 11.13 -12.38
N ASP A 9 -5.99 11.80 -13.29
CA ASP A 9 -4.73 12.50 -12.94
C ASP A 9 -4.98 13.57 -11.86
N ALA A 10 -6.10 14.30 -11.92
CA ALA A 10 -6.47 15.27 -10.89
C ALA A 10 -6.66 14.65 -9.50
N GLU A 11 -7.29 13.47 -9.40
CA GLU A 11 -7.41 12.73 -8.14
C GLU A 11 -6.04 12.27 -7.61
N ARG A 12 -5.16 11.81 -8.51
CA ARG A 12 -3.81 11.36 -8.17
C ARG A 12 -2.94 12.52 -7.67
N ASP A 13 -2.97 13.65 -8.36
CA ASP A 13 -2.19 14.84 -8.02
C ASP A 13 -2.65 15.42 -6.69
N THR A 14 -3.97 15.49 -6.46
CA THR A 14 -4.55 15.91 -5.18
C THR A 14 -4.11 14.99 -4.05
N ALA A 15 -4.15 13.67 -4.25
CA ALA A 15 -3.73 12.71 -3.25
C ALA A 15 -2.23 12.86 -2.94
N LEU A 16 -1.39 13.01 -3.96
CA LEU A 16 0.05 13.21 -3.80
C LEU A 16 0.37 14.49 -3.02
N ALA A 17 -0.27 15.62 -3.35
CA ALA A 17 -0.08 16.89 -2.65
C ALA A 17 -0.46 16.80 -1.16
N ASN A 18 -1.45 15.97 -0.83
CA ASN A 18 -1.90 15.74 0.53
C ASN A 18 -1.20 14.56 1.23
N LEU A 19 -0.21 13.92 0.58
CA LEU A 19 0.43 12.69 1.04
C LEU A 19 -0.59 11.60 1.45
N SER A 20 -1.69 11.51 0.71
CA SER A 20 -2.80 10.58 0.95
C SER A 20 -2.93 9.57 -0.19
N CYS A 21 -3.78 8.56 0.01
CA CYS A 21 -4.08 7.55 -1.01
C CYS A 21 -5.33 7.97 -1.80
N PRO A 22 -5.34 7.94 -3.16
CA PRO A 22 -6.49 8.33 -3.97
C PRO A 22 -7.70 7.38 -3.85
N HIS A 23 -7.51 6.22 -3.20
CA HIS A 23 -8.58 5.26 -2.88
C HIS A 23 -9.05 5.35 -1.42
N LEU A 24 -8.50 6.27 -0.63
CA LEU A 24 -8.96 6.52 0.73
C LEU A 24 -10.17 7.45 0.69
N ASP A 25 -11.27 7.02 1.29
CA ASP A 25 -12.50 7.79 1.48
C ASP A 25 -12.77 8.03 2.97
N ALA A 26 -13.87 8.73 3.27
CA ALA A 26 -14.25 9.07 4.66
C ALA A 26 -14.55 7.84 5.55
N LYS A 27 -14.88 6.68 4.96
CA LYS A 27 -15.18 5.42 5.65
C LYS A 27 -13.99 4.46 5.66
N GLY A 28 -12.92 4.76 4.93
CA GLY A 28 -11.69 3.98 4.88
C GLY A 28 -11.21 3.72 3.46
N CYS A 29 -10.53 2.60 3.26
CA CYS A 29 -10.00 2.26 1.94
C CYS A 29 -11.11 1.63 1.09
N SER A 30 -11.58 2.35 0.08
CA SER A 30 -12.60 1.89 -0.88
C SER A 30 -12.23 0.59 -1.61
N VAL A 31 -10.93 0.28 -1.71
CA VAL A 31 -10.37 -0.92 -2.37
C VAL A 31 -9.83 -1.93 -1.38
N TYR A 32 -10.34 -1.96 -0.14
CA TYR A 32 -9.78 -2.78 0.95
C TYR A 32 -9.51 -4.24 0.56
N LEU A 33 -10.48 -4.86 -0.13
CA LEU A 33 -10.40 -6.26 -0.56
C LEU A 33 -9.38 -6.49 -1.68
N GLU A 34 -9.17 -5.49 -2.53
CA GLU A 34 -8.25 -5.52 -3.68
C GLU A 34 -6.84 -5.00 -3.35
N ARG A 35 -6.59 -4.61 -2.09
CA ARG A 35 -5.33 -4.02 -1.65
C ARG A 35 -4.13 -4.83 -2.15
N PRO A 36 -3.24 -4.21 -2.97
CA PRO A 36 -2.04 -4.88 -3.44
C PRO A 36 -1.12 -5.19 -2.27
N LEU A 37 -0.21 -6.12 -2.48
CA LEU A 37 0.70 -6.61 -1.45
C LEU A 37 1.47 -5.47 -0.77
N ILE A 38 1.89 -4.44 -1.52
CA ILE A 38 2.56 -3.27 -0.96
C ILE A 38 1.70 -2.52 0.07
N CYS A 39 0.39 -2.42 -0.14
CA CYS A 39 -0.52 -1.80 0.83
C CYS A 39 -0.67 -2.61 2.12
N ARG A 40 -0.38 -3.92 2.10
CA ARG A 40 -0.41 -4.80 3.28
C ARG A 40 0.88 -4.74 4.09
N LEU A 41 1.99 -4.33 3.46
CA LEU A 41 3.26 -4.08 4.14
C LEU A 41 3.29 -2.75 4.90
N PHE A 42 2.47 -1.78 4.48
CA PHE A 42 2.44 -0.47 5.12
C PHE A 42 2.00 -0.58 6.58
N GLY A 43 2.83 -0.07 7.49
CA GLY A 43 2.65 -0.12 8.93
C GLY A 43 3.02 -1.45 9.58
N THR A 44 3.43 -2.47 8.80
CA THR A 44 3.79 -3.80 9.32
C THR A 44 5.29 -4.10 9.22
N THR A 45 6.08 -3.16 8.68
CA THR A 45 7.55 -3.23 8.65
C THR A 45 8.19 -1.94 9.20
N PRO A 46 9.41 -2.01 9.78
CA PRO A 46 10.12 -0.80 10.25
C PRO A 46 10.41 0.22 9.14
N ARG A 47 10.57 -0.26 7.90
CA ARG A 47 10.90 0.59 6.73
C ARG A 47 9.68 1.31 6.16
N LEU A 48 8.49 0.78 6.41
CA LEU A 48 7.20 1.33 6.00
C LEU A 48 6.35 1.68 7.23
N ALA A 49 6.96 2.31 8.23
CA ALA A 49 6.28 2.65 9.47
C ALA A 49 5.08 3.59 9.23
N CYS A 50 4.00 3.39 10.00
CA CYS A 50 2.86 4.29 9.96
C CYS A 50 3.25 5.67 10.52
N PRO A 51 2.95 6.79 9.83
CA PRO A 51 3.28 8.13 10.32
C PRO A 51 2.53 8.51 11.61
N HIS A 52 1.43 7.81 11.92
CA HIS A 52 0.68 7.98 13.16
C HIS A 52 1.15 7.06 14.29
N GLY A 53 2.28 6.36 14.12
CA GLY A 53 2.83 5.45 15.13
C GLY A 53 2.04 4.16 15.35
N ARG A 54 1.03 3.87 14.52
CA ARG A 54 0.26 2.62 14.60
C ARG A 54 1.05 1.45 14.01
N ARG A 55 0.94 0.28 14.65
CA ARG A 55 1.53 -0.98 14.21
C ARG A 55 0.78 -2.16 14.84
N PRO A 56 0.82 -3.36 14.24
CA PRO A 56 0.36 -4.58 14.91
C PRO A 56 1.26 -4.92 16.11
N ASP A 57 0.76 -5.79 16.99
CA ASP A 57 1.55 -6.34 18.12
C ASP A 57 2.73 -7.18 17.61
N GLU A 58 2.48 -7.95 16.54
CA GLU A 58 3.49 -8.73 15.83
C GLU A 58 3.74 -8.13 14.45
N MET A 59 4.98 -7.71 14.20
CA MET A 59 5.43 -7.22 12.91
C MET A 59 5.68 -8.40 11.96
N ILE A 60 5.71 -8.13 10.65
CA ILE A 60 6.06 -9.17 9.67
C ILE A 60 7.47 -9.72 9.95
N ASP A 61 7.66 -11.01 9.74
CA ASP A 61 9.00 -11.62 9.79
C ASP A 61 9.93 -10.92 8.77
N PRO A 62 11.11 -10.43 9.20
CA PRO A 62 12.07 -9.78 8.31
C PRO A 62 12.45 -10.62 7.08
N LYS A 63 12.46 -11.95 7.20
CA LYS A 63 12.72 -12.85 6.07
C LYS A 63 11.59 -12.79 5.04
N ILE A 64 10.34 -12.76 5.49
CA ILE A 64 9.17 -12.60 4.61
C ILE A 64 9.20 -11.23 3.93
N GLU A 65 9.54 -10.15 4.66
CA GLU A 65 9.73 -8.81 4.06
C GLU A 65 10.76 -8.85 2.92
N GLN A 66 11.91 -9.53 3.12
CA GLN A 66 12.95 -9.68 2.10
C GLN A 66 12.49 -10.50 0.89
N GLU A 67 11.72 -11.57 1.10
CA GLU A 67 11.16 -12.39 0.03
C GLU A 67 10.15 -11.59 -0.80
N ILE A 68 9.28 -10.80 -0.16
CA ILE A 68 8.34 -9.91 -0.85
C ILE A 68 9.08 -8.82 -1.62
N GLN A 69 10.15 -8.25 -1.05
CA GLN A 69 10.97 -7.25 -1.75
C GLN A 69 11.61 -7.84 -3.01
N ARG A 70 12.15 -9.07 -2.92
CA ARG A 70 12.71 -9.78 -4.08
C ARG A 70 11.62 -10.03 -5.14
N PHE A 71 10.45 -10.49 -4.73
CA PHE A 71 9.30 -10.64 -5.62
C PHE A 71 8.94 -9.32 -6.32
N PHE A 72 9.02 -8.18 -5.61
CA PHE A 72 8.77 -6.87 -6.21
C PHE A 72 9.80 -6.43 -7.25
N LEU A 73 11.04 -6.89 -7.14
CA LEU A 73 12.10 -6.60 -8.10
C LEU A 73 12.01 -7.49 -9.35
N GLU A 74 11.50 -8.71 -9.20
CA GLU A 74 11.45 -9.71 -10.28
C GLU A 74 10.16 -9.64 -11.10
N VAL A 75 9.07 -9.08 -10.54
CA VAL A 75 7.75 -9.07 -11.17
C VAL A 75 7.33 -7.66 -11.57
N ARG A 76 6.87 -7.51 -12.82
CA ARG A 76 6.22 -6.27 -13.25
C ARG A 76 4.85 -6.13 -12.57
N HIS A 77 4.74 -5.19 -11.64
CA HIS A 77 3.48 -4.85 -10.99
C HIS A 77 2.64 -3.96 -11.89
N VAL A 78 1.60 -4.55 -12.48
CA VAL A 78 0.56 -3.80 -13.18
C VAL A 78 -0.65 -3.68 -12.25
N LEU A 79 -0.99 -2.44 -11.91
CA LEU A 79 -2.27 -2.08 -11.31
C LEU A 79 -3.20 -1.76 -12.50
N VAL A 80 -4.22 -2.59 -12.70
CA VAL A 80 -5.20 -2.48 -13.79
C VAL A 80 -6.56 -2.14 -13.24
#